data_AF-A0A1F6WBH3-F1
#
_entry.id   AF-A0A1F6WBH3-F1
#
_cell.length_a   1.000
_cell.length_b   1.000
_cell.length_c   1.000
_cell.angle_alpha   90.00
_cell.angle_beta   90.00
_cell.angle_gamma   90.00
#
_symmetry.space_group_name_H-M   'P 1'
#
loop_
_entity.id
_entity.type
_entity.pdbx_description
1 polymer ?
#
loop_
_entity_poly.entity_id
_entity_poly.type
_entity_poly.pdbx_seq_one_letter_code
_entity_poly.pdbx_strand_id
1 'polypeptide(L)'
;MDRKKFFKRIVYLIFFIFIVHFFANKFYWYSSIWYFDIIMHFLGGLWVGLFFIWFSSESLRLSLAFKALTLVIFKILLFVFVVGFGWEVFEFLFNNYIAQNPFDFLDSTSDIFFDLVGGIVAILFFLKKTMLSNENKVK
;
A
#
# COMPACT_ATOMS: atom_id res chain seq x y z
N MET A 1 12.58 -15.62 -1.52
CA MET A 1 11.21 -15.56 -0.92
C MET A 1 10.30 -16.54 -1.63
N ASP A 2 9.66 -17.43 -0.89
CA ASP A 2 8.59 -18.30 -1.40
C ASP A 2 7.42 -17.43 -1.87
N ARG A 3 7.15 -17.46 -3.18
CA ARG A 3 6.13 -16.64 -3.86
C ARG A 3 4.73 -17.02 -3.40
N LYS A 4 4.45 -18.30 -3.13
CA LYS A 4 3.14 -18.78 -2.65
C LYS A 4 2.88 -18.30 -1.24
N LYS A 5 3.85 -18.43 -0.33
CA LYS A 5 3.72 -17.90 1.05
C LYS A 5 3.57 -16.39 1.06
N PHE A 6 4.25 -15.66 0.17
CA PHE A 6 4.11 -14.21 0.08
C PHE A 6 2.74 -13.79 -0.43
N PHE A 7 2.25 -14.45 -1.50
CA PHE A 7 0.90 -14.23 -2.01
C PHE A 7 -0.18 -14.43 -0.94
N LYS A 8 -0.09 -15.51 -0.15
CA LYS A 8 -1.02 -15.76 0.97
C LYS A 8 -1.08 -14.58 1.96
N ARG A 9 0.06 -13.95 2.27
CA ARG A 9 0.11 -12.79 3.18
C ARG A 9 -0.61 -11.57 2.59
N ILE A 10 -0.45 -11.33 1.29
CA ILE A 10 -1.13 -10.24 0.58
C ILE A 10 -2.65 -10.49 0.58
N VAL A 11 -3.06 -11.74 0.36
CA VAL A 11 -4.48 -12.14 0.45
C VAL A 11 -5.02 -11.94 1.86
N TYR A 12 -4.34 -12.43 2.90
CA TYR A 12 -4.79 -12.22 4.28
C TYR A 12 -4.88 -10.74 4.66
N LEU A 13 -3.94 -9.91 4.17
CA LEU A 13 -3.98 -8.48 4.42
C LEU A 13 -5.19 -7.80 3.78
N ILE A 14 -5.53 -8.09 2.51
CA ILE A 14 -6.72 -7.48 1.90
C ILE A 14 -8.02 -7.96 2.53
N PHE A 15 -8.10 -9.23 2.92
CA PHE A 15 -9.27 -9.74 3.66
C PHE A 15 -9.39 -9.08 5.03
N PHE A 16 -8.27 -8.85 5.72
CA PHE A 16 -8.26 -8.11 6.98
C PHE A 16 -8.75 -6.66 6.78
N ILE A 17 -8.21 -5.94 5.79
CA ILE A 17 -8.63 -4.58 5.44
C ILE A 17 -10.14 -4.56 5.12
N PHE A 18 -10.63 -5.50 4.32
CA PHE A 18 -12.04 -5.62 3.99
C PHE A 18 -12.94 -5.82 5.21
N ILE A 19 -12.56 -6.73 6.13
CA ILE A 19 -13.31 -6.98 7.36
C ILE A 19 -13.33 -5.73 8.25
N VAL A 20 -12.17 -5.08 8.41
CA VAL A 20 -12.05 -3.85 9.21
C VAL A 20 -12.89 -2.72 8.60
N HIS A 21 -12.85 -2.53 7.29
CA HIS A 21 -13.67 -1.55 6.57
C HIS A 21 -15.18 -1.83 6.73
N PHE A 22 -15.60 -3.09 6.64
CA PHE A 22 -17.00 -3.47 6.85
C PHE A 22 -17.50 -3.08 8.25
N PHE A 23 -16.71 -3.40 9.28
CA PHE A 23 -17.06 -3.01 10.65
C PHE A 23 -16.97 -1.50 10.88
N ALA A 24 -16.00 -0.83 10.26
CA ALA A 24 -15.86 0.62 10.33
C ALA A 24 -17.10 1.34 9.80
N ASN A 25 -17.65 0.88 8.68
CA ASN A 25 -18.92 1.39 8.17
C ASN A 25 -20.10 1.03 9.10
N LYS A 26 -20.18 -0.22 9.55
CA LYS A 26 -21.30 -0.70 10.38
C LYS A 26 -21.40 0.04 11.73
N PHE A 27 -20.26 0.41 12.31
CA PHE A 27 -20.14 1.06 13.61
C PHE A 27 -19.73 2.53 13.53
N TYR A 28 -19.74 3.13 12.34
CA TYR A 28 -19.43 4.54 12.11
C TYR A 28 -18.04 4.97 12.64
N TRP A 29 -17.03 4.10 12.54
CA TRP A 29 -15.67 4.40 12.98
C TRP A 29 -15.04 5.54 12.19
N TYR A 30 -15.34 5.67 10.90
CA TYR A 30 -14.89 6.80 10.07
C TYR A 30 -15.34 8.16 10.64
N SER A 31 -16.53 8.22 11.23
CA SER A 31 -17.04 9.45 11.84
C SER A 31 -16.68 9.59 13.32
N SER A 32 -16.45 8.47 14.03
CA SER A 32 -16.22 8.47 15.48
C SER A 32 -14.74 8.54 15.86
N ILE A 33 -13.84 8.10 14.98
CA ILE A 33 -12.39 8.04 15.19
C ILE A 33 -11.73 8.81 14.05
N TRP A 34 -11.38 10.06 14.32
CA TRP A 34 -10.90 11.03 13.31
C TRP A 34 -9.63 10.63 12.55
N TYR A 35 -8.82 9.71 13.08
CA TYR A 35 -7.59 9.21 12.41
C TYR A 35 -7.77 7.82 11.79
N PHE A 36 -8.98 7.25 11.82
CA PHE A 36 -9.21 5.89 11.36
C PHE A 36 -8.96 5.75 9.86
N ASP A 37 -9.30 6.77 9.08
CA ASP A 37 -9.12 6.75 7.63
C ASP A 37 -7.65 6.69 7.24
N ILE A 38 -6.82 7.50 7.90
CA ILE A 38 -5.36 7.46 7.83
C ILE A 38 -4.80 6.05 8.03
N ILE A 39 -5.35 5.27 8.98
CA ILE A 39 -4.92 3.88 9.21
C ILE A 39 -5.29 3.00 8.01
N MET A 40 -6.47 3.20 7.44
CA MET A 40 -6.95 2.46 6.28
C MET A 40 -6.13 2.77 5.02
N HIS A 41 -5.79 4.03 4.78
CA HIS A 41 -4.87 4.44 3.71
C HIS A 41 -3.48 3.86 3.91
N PHE A 42 -2.90 3.96 5.11
CA PHE A 42 -1.61 3.31 5.39
C PHE A 42 -1.63 1.80 5.07
N LEU A 43 -2.68 1.08 5.47
CA LEU A 43 -2.83 -0.35 5.18
C LEU A 43 -3.07 -0.62 3.69
N GLY A 44 -3.82 0.26 3.00
CA GLY A 44 -4.05 0.26 1.57
C GLY A 44 -2.76 0.41 0.79
N GLY A 45 -2.01 1.49 1.01
CA GLY A 45 -0.70 1.72 0.40
C GLY A 45 0.31 0.61 0.69
N LEU A 46 0.33 0.06 1.91
CA LEU A 46 1.13 -1.13 2.24
C LEU A 46 0.72 -2.33 1.38
N TRP A 47 -0.57 -2.61 1.26
CA TRP A 47 -1.07 -3.71 0.46
C TRP A 47 -0.73 -3.55 -1.03
N VAL A 48 -0.97 -2.36 -1.60
CA VAL A 48 -0.64 -2.03 -2.99
C VAL A 48 0.85 -2.19 -3.26
N GLY A 49 1.70 -1.68 -2.36
CA GLY A 49 3.16 -1.83 -2.46
C GLY A 49 3.59 -3.30 -2.43
N LEU A 50 3.07 -4.09 -1.49
CA LEU A 50 3.38 -5.53 -1.40
C LEU A 50 2.87 -6.30 -2.63
N PHE A 51 1.69 -5.96 -3.14
CA PHE A 51 1.14 -6.53 -4.37
C PHE A 51 2.06 -6.26 -5.56
N PHE A 52 2.48 -5.01 -5.76
CA PHE A 52 3.40 -4.65 -6.84
C PHE A 52 4.75 -5.36 -6.71
N ILE A 53 5.28 -5.49 -5.50
CA ILE A 53 6.49 -6.26 -5.23
C ILE A 53 6.31 -7.74 -5.60
N TRP A 54 5.15 -8.34 -5.29
CA TRP A 54 4.88 -9.73 -5.66
C TRP A 54 4.75 -9.92 -7.17
N PHE A 55 4.05 -9.00 -7.83
CA PHE A 55 3.83 -8.99 -9.27
C PHE A 55 5.15 -8.81 -10.03
N SER A 56 5.93 -7.81 -9.65
CA SER A 56 7.18 -7.41 -10.31
C SER A 56 8.45 -8.04 -9.70
N SER A 57 8.30 -9.11 -8.90
CA SER A 57 9.36 -9.60 -8.02
C SER A 57 10.68 -9.97 -8.71
N GLU A 58 10.61 -10.51 -9.94
CA GLU A 58 11.80 -10.88 -10.72
C GLU A 58 12.53 -9.64 -11.24
N SER A 59 11.80 -8.70 -11.85
CA SER A 59 12.33 -7.43 -12.36
C SER A 59 12.99 -6.58 -11.27
N LEU A 60 12.37 -6.52 -10.08
CA LEU A 60 12.92 -5.76 -8.95
C LEU A 60 14.19 -6.40 -8.39
N ARG A 61 14.25 -7.73 -8.28
CA ARG A 61 15.47 -8.43 -7.85
C ARG A 61 16.60 -8.27 -8.85
N LEU A 62 16.31 -8.31 -10.14
CA LEU A 62 17.31 -8.05 -11.18
C LEU A 62 17.86 -6.63 -11.06
N SER A 63 16.99 -5.64 -10.85
CA SER A 63 17.38 -4.24 -10.64
C SER A 63 18.29 -4.08 -9.40
N LEU A 64 17.99 -4.79 -8.30
CA LEU A 64 18.85 -4.81 -7.11
C LEU A 64 20.21 -5.47 -7.38
N ALA A 65 20.28 -6.53 -8.19
CA ALA A 65 21.54 -7.17 -8.58
C ALA A 65 22.45 -6.20 -9.35
N PHE A 66 21.86 -5.31 -10.16
CA PHE A 66 22.56 -4.21 -10.83
C PHE A 66 22.74 -2.95 -9.96
N LYS A 67 22.57 -3.05 -8.62
CA LYS A 67 22.72 -1.95 -7.65
C LYS A 67 21.80 -0.75 -7.91
N ALA A 68 20.69 -0.93 -8.62
CA ALA A 68 19.73 0.14 -8.95
C ALA A 68 18.65 0.32 -7.87
N LEU A 69 19.06 0.52 -6.61
CA LEU A 69 18.13 0.63 -5.46
C LEU A 69 17.13 1.79 -5.64
N THR A 70 17.60 2.96 -6.07
CA THR A 70 16.75 4.14 -6.27
C THR A 70 15.65 3.87 -7.29
N LEU A 71 15.95 3.11 -8.36
CA LEU A 71 14.96 2.73 -9.37
C LEU A 71 13.89 1.79 -8.80
N VAL A 72 14.28 0.87 -7.92
CA VAL A 72 13.34 -0.04 -7.23
C VAL A 72 12.40 0.75 -6.33
N ILE A 73 12.95 1.67 -5.51
CA ILE A 73 12.16 2.54 -4.62
C ILE A 73 11.19 3.38 -5.45
N PHE A 74 11.70 4.05 -6.49
CA PHE A 74 10.90 4.90 -7.36
C PHE A 74 9.74 4.14 -8.02
N LYS A 75 9.99 2.96 -8.58
CA LYS A 75 8.94 2.14 -9.21
C LYS A 75 7.82 1.76 -8.23
N ILE A 76 8.17 1.37 -7.01
CA ILE A 76 7.19 0.97 -6.00
C ILE A 76 6.38 2.17 -5.54
N LEU A 77 7.04 3.29 -5.18
CA LEU A 77 6.34 4.49 -4.72
C LEU A 77 5.50 5.13 -5.82
N LEU A 78 5.97 5.14 -7.07
CA LEU A 78 5.18 5.63 -8.20
C LEU A 78 3.91 4.80 -8.40
N PHE A 79 4.01 3.46 -8.29
CA PHE A 79 2.84 2.60 -8.40
C PHE A 79 1.83 2.85 -7.26
N VAL A 80 2.31 2.96 -6.02
CA VAL A 80 1.45 3.28 -4.87
C VAL A 80 0.79 4.65 -5.04
N PHE A 81 1.56 5.66 -5.46
CA PHE A 81 1.05 7.01 -5.73
C PHE A 81 -0.06 6.99 -6.79
N VAL A 82 0.14 6.31 -7.92
CA VAL A 82 -0.86 6.26 -9.00
C VAL A 82 -2.16 5.62 -8.53
N VAL A 83 -2.08 4.55 -7.72
CA VAL A 83 -3.27 3.88 -7.18
C VAL A 83 -3.96 4.74 -6.12
N GLY A 84 -3.21 5.29 -5.16
CA GLY A 84 -3.76 6.16 -4.09
C GLY A 84 -4.37 7.44 -4.64
N PHE A 85 -3.66 8.14 -5.53
CA PHE A 85 -4.20 9.30 -6.23
C PHE A 85 -5.44 8.95 -7.06
N GLY A 86 -5.47 7.78 -7.70
CA GLY A 86 -6.64 7.29 -8.42
C GLY A 86 -7.85 7.06 -7.49
N TRP A 87 -7.60 6.61 -6.26
CA TRP A 87 -8.63 6.47 -5.23
C TRP A 87 -9.19 7.82 -4.80
N GLU A 88 -8.34 8.81 -4.51
CA GLU A 88 -8.79 10.18 -4.17
C GLU A 88 -9.61 10.82 -5.28
N VAL A 89 -9.23 10.62 -6.54
CA VAL A 89 -10.03 11.09 -7.69
C VAL A 89 -11.38 10.40 -7.71
N PHE A 90 -11.44 9.09 -7.42
CA PHE A 90 -12.71 8.37 -7.30
C PHE A 90 -13.57 8.94 -6.17
N GLU A 91 -13.01 9.21 -5.00
CA GLU A 91 -13.74 9.80 -3.87
C GLU A 91 -14.24 11.20 -4.17
N PHE A 92 -13.42 12.04 -4.81
CA PHE A 92 -13.83 13.36 -5.27
C PHE A 92 -15.05 13.27 -6.19
N LEU A 93 -15.04 12.35 -7.16
CA LEU A 93 -16.17 12.15 -8.06
C LEU A 93 -17.39 11.60 -7.30
N PHE A 94 -17.19 10.62 -6.42
CA PHE A 94 -18.28 10.01 -5.66
C PHE A 94 -18.95 11.01 -4.72
N ASN A 95 -18.17 11.81 -3.99
CA ASN A 95 -18.66 12.80 -3.04
C ASN A 95 -19.43 13.93 -3.74
N ASN A 96 -18.94 14.40 -4.88
CA ASN A 96 -19.61 15.49 -5.61
C ASN A 96 -20.86 15.05 -6.36
N TYR A 97 -20.87 13.85 -6.94
CA TYR A 97 -21.96 13.42 -7.84
C TYR A 97 -22.95 12.44 -7.21
N ILE A 98 -22.56 11.68 -6.19
CA ILE A 98 -23.37 10.59 -5.62
C ILE A 98 -23.71 10.86 -4.16
N ALA A 99 -22.71 11.02 -3.29
CA ALA A 99 -22.95 11.17 -1.86
C ALA A 99 -23.37 12.60 -1.46
N GLN A 100 -23.07 13.60 -2.29
CA GLN A 100 -23.33 15.02 -2.06
C GLN A 100 -22.70 15.54 -0.75
N ASN A 101 -21.53 15.01 -0.40
CA ASN A 101 -20.76 15.42 0.76
C ASN A 101 -19.66 16.42 0.36
N PRO A 102 -19.32 17.40 1.22
CA PRO A 102 -18.20 18.29 0.96
C PRO A 102 -16.90 17.50 0.90
N PHE A 103 -16.10 17.76 -0.13
CA PHE A 103 -14.78 17.16 -0.30
C PHE A 103 -13.73 17.91 0.53
N ASP A 104 -12.92 17.17 1.30
CA ASP A 104 -11.84 17.74 2.09
C ASP A 104 -10.48 17.48 1.43
N PHE A 105 -9.90 18.53 0.84
CA PHE A 105 -8.59 18.45 0.18
C PHE A 105 -7.43 18.15 1.14
N LEU A 106 -7.54 18.54 2.42
CA LEU A 106 -6.49 18.29 3.40
C LEU A 106 -6.48 16.82 3.81
N ASP A 107 -7.67 16.22 3.95
CA ASP A 107 -7.85 14.79 4.22
C ASP A 107 -7.25 13.96 3.08
N SER A 108 -7.70 14.18 1.84
CA SER A 108 -7.16 13.49 0.66
C SER A 108 -5.65 13.63 0.47
N THR A 109 -5.08 14.79 0.83
CA THR A 109 -3.62 14.98 0.77
C THR A 109 -2.91 14.16 1.84
N SER A 110 -3.49 14.09 3.04
CA SER A 110 -3.02 13.24 4.14
C SER A 110 -3.10 11.76 3.74
N ASP A 111 -4.18 11.35 3.11
CA ASP A 111 -4.41 9.98 2.67
C ASP A 111 -3.39 9.50 1.65
N ILE A 112 -3.11 10.29 0.62
CA ILE A 112 -2.02 10.01 -0.34
C ILE A 112 -0.66 9.92 0.39
N PHE A 113 -0.41 10.78 1.38
CA PHE A 113 0.82 10.73 2.15
C PHE A 113 0.93 9.41 2.93
N PHE A 114 -0.14 8.96 3.59
CA PHE A 114 -0.14 7.72 4.36
C PHE A 114 -0.13 6.47 3.48
N ASP A 115 -0.72 6.51 2.29
CA ASP A 115 -0.53 5.48 1.27
C ASP A 115 0.97 5.30 0.95
N LEU A 116 1.68 6.40 0.70
CA LEU A 116 3.12 6.39 0.43
C LEU A 116 3.92 5.85 1.62
N VAL A 117 3.57 6.22 2.85
CA VAL A 117 4.21 5.67 4.06
C VAL A 117 4.01 4.15 4.15
N GLY A 118 2.81 3.65 3.82
CA GLY A 118 2.55 2.21 3.67
C GLY A 118 3.44 1.56 2.61
N GLY A 119 3.59 2.22 1.45
CA GLY A 119 4.50 1.81 0.39
C GLY A 119 5.97 1.73 0.83
N ILE A 120 6.44 2.68 1.64
CA ILE A 120 7.79 2.66 2.23
C ILE A 120 7.97 1.44 3.13
N VAL A 121 6.98 1.10 3.96
CA VAL A 121 7.03 -0.10 4.80
C VAL A 121 7.09 -1.38 3.95
N ALA A 122 6.36 -1.42 2.82
CA ALA A 122 6.45 -2.53 1.86
C ALA A 122 7.88 -2.67 1.28
N ILE A 123 8.53 -1.56 0.94
CA ILE A 123 9.92 -1.51 0.47
C ILE A 123 10.87 -2.07 1.54
N LEU A 124 10.78 -1.58 2.78
CA LEU A 124 11.63 -2.04 3.88
C LEU A 124 11.48 -3.55 4.12
N PHE A 125 10.25 -4.07 4.07
CA PHE A 125 9.98 -5.50 4.14
C PHE A 125 10.67 -6.29 3.02
N PHE A 126 10.61 -5.79 1.78
CA PHE A 126 11.24 -6.41 0.62
C PHE A 126 12.77 -6.42 0.70
N LEU A 127 13.38 -5.29 1.08
CA LEU A 127 14.83 -5.16 1.20
C LEU A 127 15.37 -6.09 2.29
N LYS A 128 14.77 -6.07 3.49
CA LYS A 128 15.14 -6.96 4.59
C LYS A 128 15.12 -8.43 4.17
N LYS A 129 14.07 -8.85 3.46
CA LYS A 129 13.92 -10.25 3.02
C LYS A 129 14.88 -10.64 1.90
N THR A 130 15.29 -9.68 1.08
CA THR A 130 16.28 -9.91 0.02
C THR A 130 17.69 -10.00 0.59
N MET A 131 18.06 -9.14 1.56
CA MET A 131 19.36 -9.20 2.25
C MET A 131 19.56 -10.53 2.98
N LEU A 132 18.58 -10.96 3.80
CA LEU A 132 18.62 -12.24 4.51
C LEU A 132 18.75 -13.45 3.55
N SER A 133 18.19 -13.35 2.33
CA SER A 133 18.30 -14.40 1.34
C SER A 133 19.69 -14.48 0.70
N ASN A 134 20.44 -13.38 0.66
CA ASN A 134 21.80 -13.35 0.11
C ASN A 134 22.82 -13.87 1.14
N GLU A 135 22.67 -13.52 2.41
CA GLU A 135 23.53 -14.02 3.50
C GLU A 135 23.49 -15.55 3.60
N ASN A 136 22.31 -16.16 3.47
CA ASN A 136 22.14 -17.62 3.51
C ASN A 136 22.72 -18.36 2.30
N LYS A 137 23.13 -17.67 1.23
CA LYS A 137 23.79 -18.29 0.07
C LYS A 137 25.32 -18.28 0.16
N VAL A 138 25.87 -17.49 1.09
CA VAL A 138 27.33 -17.31 1.25
C VAL A 138 27.88 -18.20 2.37
N LYS A 139 27.01 -18.79 3.20
CA LYS A 139 27.33 -19.85 4.17
C LYS A 139 27.08 -21.22 3.56
#